data_AF-A0AA88YAS7-F1
#
_entry.id   AF-A0AA88YAS7-F1
#
_cell.length_a   1.000
_cell.length_b   1.000
_cell.length_c   1.000
_cell.angle_alpha   90.00
_cell.angle_beta   90.00
_cell.angle_gamma   90.00
#
_symmetry.space_group_name_H-M   'P 1'
#
loop_
_entity.id
_entity.type
_entity.pdbx_description
1 polymer ?
#
loop_
_entity_poly.entity_id
_entity_poly.type
_entity_poly.pdbx_seq_one_letter_code
_entity_poly.pdbx_strand_id
1 'polypeptide(L)'
;MDDLTRILPPNCVKVFVHRDFTDGTGVKFQTKFPADLDGKIDQEKFVQTITKLNTMYSEAECLNSRNYCESCMACLTAYLSYLCFDTHYEKTLKKVSKFIAEQNQTLYVPRGLMLVDPVERGLRTLEICVLNESSGR
;
A
#
# COMPACT_ATOMS: atom_id res chain seq x y z
N MET A 1 -12.55 2.88 -12.53
CA MET A 1 -11.67 1.70 -12.63
C MET A 1 -10.80 1.75 -13.89
N ASP A 2 -10.71 2.91 -14.55
CA ASP A 2 -10.44 2.98 -16.00
C ASP A 2 -9.16 3.76 -16.36
N ASP A 3 -8.51 4.38 -15.36
CA ASP A 3 -7.33 5.24 -15.59
C ASP A 3 -6.01 4.43 -15.57
N LEU A 4 -5.85 3.49 -14.64
CA LEU A 4 -4.64 2.65 -14.52
C LEU A 4 -4.51 1.61 -15.65
N THR A 5 -5.63 1.07 -16.13
CA THR A 5 -5.66 0.13 -17.26
C THR A 5 -5.30 0.78 -18.59
N ARG A 6 -5.35 2.12 -18.69
CA ARG A 6 -4.87 2.87 -19.87
C ARG A 6 -3.36 3.12 -19.83
N ILE A 7 -2.75 3.12 -18.65
CA ILE A 7 -1.32 3.42 -18.46
C ILE A 7 -0.48 2.14 -18.52
N LEU A 8 -1.03 1.00 -18.11
CA LEU A 8 -0.30 -0.27 -18.05
C LEU A 8 -0.42 -1.05 -19.38
N PRO A 9 0.69 -1.29 -20.11
CA PRO A 9 0.65 -2.15 -21.28
C PRO A 9 0.22 -3.57 -20.89
N PRO A 10 -0.48 -4.30 -21.79
CA PRO A 10 -1.02 -5.63 -21.49
C PRO A 10 0.04 -6.69 -21.15
N ASN A 11 1.32 -6.43 -21.46
CA ASN A 11 2.46 -7.32 -21.21
C ASN A 11 3.47 -6.76 -20.19
N CYS A 12 3.00 -5.97 -19.23
CA CYS A 12 3.85 -5.42 -18.18
C CYS A 12 4.34 -6.52 -17.22
N VAL A 13 5.65 -6.59 -16.94
CA VAL A 13 6.20 -7.47 -15.89
C VAL A 13 5.74 -6.97 -14.53
N LYS A 14 5.12 -7.85 -13.74
CA LYS A 14 4.57 -7.55 -12.43
C LYS A 14 5.38 -8.21 -11.33
N VAL A 15 5.84 -7.41 -10.38
CA VAL A 15 6.55 -7.85 -9.18
C VAL A 15 5.61 -7.71 -8.00
N PHE A 16 5.46 -8.78 -7.23
CA PHE A 16 4.56 -8.80 -6.07
C PHE A 16 5.37 -8.83 -4.78
N VAL A 17 5.09 -7.88 -3.89
CA VAL A 17 5.58 -7.89 -2.52
C VAL A 17 4.48 -8.44 -1.63
N HIS A 18 4.79 -9.57 -0.98
CA HIS A 18 3.86 -10.26 -0.11
C HIS A 18 3.74 -9.61 1.27
N ARG A 19 2.67 -9.99 1.96
CA ARG A 19 2.43 -9.62 3.34
C ARG A 19 3.46 -10.27 4.27
N ASP A 20 3.82 -9.52 5.30
CA ASP A 20 4.55 -10.00 6.46
C ASP A 20 3.55 -10.23 7.59
N PHE A 21 3.47 -11.46 8.08
CA PHE A 21 2.55 -11.88 9.15
C PHE A 21 3.27 -12.11 10.49
N THR A 22 4.54 -11.72 10.60
CA THR A 22 5.35 -11.97 11.80
C THR A 22 4.76 -11.31 13.05
N ASP A 23 4.13 -10.14 12.89
CA ASP A 23 3.51 -9.37 13.98
C ASP A 23 1.98 -9.54 14.05
N GLY A 24 1.43 -10.58 13.40
CA GLY A 24 -0.01 -10.88 13.37
C GLY A 24 -0.68 -10.56 12.04
N THR A 25 -2.00 -10.26 12.06
CA THR A 25 -2.83 -10.10 10.86
C THR A 25 -2.88 -8.68 10.29
N GLY A 26 -2.27 -7.71 10.98
CA GLY A 26 -2.26 -6.29 10.61
C GLY A 26 -1.54 -6.00 9.30
N VAL A 27 -1.91 -4.91 8.61
CA VAL A 27 -1.40 -4.56 7.28
C VAL A 27 0.09 -4.23 7.29
N LYS A 28 0.90 -5.19 6.84
CA LYS A 28 2.36 -5.09 6.76
C LYS A 28 2.91 -5.85 5.56
N PHE A 29 3.79 -5.22 4.80
CA PHE A 29 4.49 -5.79 3.63
C PHE A 29 5.93 -6.12 3.97
N GLN A 30 6.47 -7.16 3.32
CA GLN A 30 7.86 -7.56 3.46
C GLN A 30 8.80 -6.48 2.89
N THR A 31 9.88 -6.20 3.61
CA THR A 31 10.92 -5.25 3.17
C THR A 31 12.04 -5.92 2.35
N LYS A 32 11.94 -7.24 2.12
CA LYS A 32 12.89 -7.97 1.29
C LYS A 32 12.88 -7.42 -0.14
N PHE A 33 14.04 -7.03 -0.63
CA PHE A 33 14.18 -6.49 -1.98
C PHE A 33 13.98 -7.61 -3.03
N PRO A 34 13.05 -7.46 -3.97
CA PRO A 34 12.84 -8.44 -5.04
C PRO A 34 13.90 -8.32 -6.14
N ALA A 35 14.44 -9.45 -6.59
CA ALA A 35 15.51 -9.50 -7.59
C ALA A 35 15.08 -8.90 -8.96
N ASP A 36 13.79 -8.95 -9.30
CA ASP A 36 13.23 -8.38 -10.53
C ASP A 36 13.31 -6.85 -10.62
N LEU A 37 13.56 -6.18 -9.49
CA LEU A 37 13.77 -4.74 -9.38
C LEU A 37 15.25 -4.34 -9.32
N ASP A 38 16.17 -5.33 -9.34
CA ASP A 38 17.61 -5.08 -9.35
C ASP A 38 18.01 -4.24 -10.57
N GLY A 39 18.82 -3.22 -10.34
CA GLY A 39 19.21 -2.23 -11.36
C GLY A 39 18.11 -1.24 -11.81
N LYS A 40 16.86 -1.36 -11.34
CA LYS A 40 15.76 -0.41 -11.68
C LYS A 40 15.52 0.63 -10.59
N ILE A 41 15.68 0.27 -9.32
CA ILE A 41 15.50 1.15 -8.17
C ILE A 41 16.52 0.83 -7.08
N ASP A 42 17.00 1.86 -6.38
CA ASP A 42 17.88 1.67 -5.22
C ASP A 42 17.17 0.86 -4.12
N GLN A 43 17.84 -0.17 -3.62
CA GLN A 43 17.32 -1.02 -2.54
C GLN A 43 16.92 -0.19 -1.31
N GLU A 44 17.72 0.82 -0.96
CA GLU A 44 17.45 1.68 0.20
C GLU A 44 16.14 2.47 0.04
N LYS A 45 15.90 3.02 -1.17
CA LYS A 45 14.66 3.76 -1.46
C LYS A 45 13.45 2.86 -1.44
N PHE A 46 13.56 1.66 -2.01
CA PHE A 46 12.51 0.65 -1.92
C PHE A 46 12.16 0.33 -0.45
N VAL A 47 13.17 0.01 0.37
CA VAL A 47 12.96 -0.30 1.80
C VAL A 47 12.34 0.89 2.53
N GLN A 48 12.77 2.11 2.25
CA GLN A 48 12.18 3.34 2.82
C GLN A 48 10.69 3.48 2.45
N THR A 49 10.34 3.30 1.18
CA THR A 49 8.93 3.36 0.73
C THR A 49 8.07 2.29 1.42
N ILE A 50 8.53 1.04 1.47
CA ILE A 50 7.79 -0.05 2.13
C ILE A 50 7.67 0.18 3.64
N THR A 51 8.74 0.64 4.28
CA THR A 51 8.73 0.94 5.72
C THR A 51 7.73 2.05 6.02
N LYS A 52 7.71 3.11 5.19
CA LYS A 52 6.75 4.21 5.37
C LYS A 52 5.31 3.77 5.16
N LEU A 53 5.05 2.90 4.16
CA LEU A 53 3.74 2.27 3.97
C LEU A 53 3.32 1.48 5.21
N ASN A 54 4.19 0.61 5.72
CA ASN A 54 3.91 -0.20 6.91
C ASN A 54 3.62 0.68 8.14
N THR A 55 4.35 1.79 8.33
CA THR A 55 4.05 2.74 9.41
C THR A 55 2.67 3.36 9.26
N MET A 56 2.29 3.82 8.06
CA MET A 56 0.96 4.41 7.82
C MET A 56 -0.17 3.40 8.07
N TYR A 57 0.04 2.13 7.70
CA TYR A 57 -0.92 1.06 7.97
C TYR A 57 -1.00 0.70 9.45
N SER A 58 0.14 0.61 10.14
CA SER A 58 0.17 0.38 11.58
C SER A 58 -0.51 1.51 12.35
N GLU A 59 -0.30 2.78 11.98
CA GLU A 59 -1.01 3.92 12.55
C GLU A 59 -2.53 3.84 12.34
N ALA A 60 -2.98 3.30 11.21
CA ALA A 60 -4.39 3.07 10.93
C ALA A 60 -5.03 2.07 11.91
N GLU A 61 -4.24 1.11 12.40
CA GLU A 61 -4.67 0.00 13.27
C GLU A 61 -4.49 0.31 14.77
N CYS A 62 -3.46 1.08 15.16
CA CYS A 62 -3.09 1.28 16.56
C CYS A 62 -3.96 2.29 17.35
N LEU A 63 -4.79 3.10 16.69
CA LEU A 63 -5.63 4.10 17.37
C LEU A 63 -6.78 3.53 18.22
N ASN A 64 -6.86 2.20 18.36
CA ASN A 64 -7.87 1.52 19.17
C ASN A 64 -7.54 1.43 20.69
N SER A 65 -6.40 1.96 21.15
CA SER A 65 -5.86 1.60 22.48
C SER A 65 -5.84 2.71 23.54
N ARG A 66 -6.25 3.94 23.21
CA ARG A 66 -6.19 5.07 24.17
C ARG A 66 -7.45 5.93 24.08
N ASN A 67 -8.57 5.39 24.59
CA ASN A 67 -9.73 6.13 25.12
C ASN A 67 -10.65 5.14 25.86
N TYR A 68 -10.18 4.67 27.01
CA TYR A 68 -10.77 3.64 27.87
C TYR A 68 -11.92 4.16 28.78
N CYS A 69 -12.72 5.11 28.29
CA CYS A 69 -14.02 5.45 28.87
C CYS A 69 -15.03 5.30 27.73
N GLU A 70 -15.92 4.33 27.65
CA GLU A 70 -16.62 3.63 28.71
C GLU A 70 -16.92 2.19 28.27
N SER A 71 -16.63 1.22 29.13
CA SER A 71 -17.08 -0.17 28.99
C SER A 71 -18.62 -0.34 29.00
N CYS A 72 -19.40 0.75 28.97
CA CYS A 72 -20.86 0.77 28.78
C CYS A 72 -21.28 0.94 27.31
N MET A 73 -20.38 1.41 26.42
CA MET A 73 -20.70 1.63 25.00
C MET A 73 -20.56 0.34 24.16
N ALA A 74 -19.96 -0.72 24.71
CA ALA A 74 -19.60 -1.97 24.03
C ALA A 74 -20.75 -2.65 23.24
N CYS A 75 -22.01 -2.48 23.66
CA CYS A 75 -23.19 -3.05 22.99
C CYS A 75 -23.77 -2.17 21.87
N LEU A 76 -23.63 -0.84 21.95
CA LEU A 76 -24.01 0.12 20.90
C LEU A 76 -22.86 0.36 19.90
N THR A 77 -21.62 0.10 20.32
CA THR A 77 -20.43 0.33 19.52
C THR A 77 -20.21 -0.72 18.46
N ALA A 78 -20.75 -1.94 18.45
CA ALA A 78 -20.44 -2.85 17.34
C ALA A 78 -20.85 -2.27 15.96
N TYR A 79 -21.99 -1.59 15.90
CA TYR A 79 -22.43 -0.88 14.69
C TYR A 79 -21.71 0.45 14.50
N LEU A 80 -21.49 1.22 15.57
CA LEU A 80 -20.82 2.52 15.48
C LEU A 80 -19.30 2.37 15.23
N SER A 81 -18.67 1.34 15.74
CA SER A 81 -17.29 0.95 15.49
C SER A 81 -17.13 0.52 14.06
N TYR A 82 -18.08 -0.21 13.46
CA TYR A 82 -18.04 -0.51 12.03
C TYR A 82 -18.04 0.81 11.21
N LEU A 83 -18.95 1.74 11.52
CA LEU A 83 -19.02 3.05 10.86
C LEU A 83 -17.78 3.95 11.10
N CYS A 84 -17.21 3.94 12.31
CA CYS A 84 -16.03 4.73 12.65
C CYS A 84 -14.74 4.10 12.13
N PHE A 85 -14.64 2.76 12.12
CA PHE A 85 -13.52 2.02 11.57
C PHE A 85 -13.47 2.23 10.06
N ASP A 86 -14.60 2.12 9.36
CA ASP A 86 -14.69 2.46 7.94
C ASP A 86 -14.22 3.90 7.68
N THR A 87 -14.77 4.90 8.39
CA THR A 87 -14.45 6.31 8.09
C THR A 87 -13.03 6.75 8.47
N HIS A 88 -12.41 6.21 9.52
CA HIS A 88 -11.02 6.51 9.89
C HIS A 88 -10.02 5.74 9.03
N TYR A 89 -10.27 4.44 8.85
CA TYR A 89 -9.42 3.60 8.02
C TYR A 89 -9.45 4.11 6.57
N GLU A 90 -10.62 4.44 6.03
CA GLU A 90 -10.77 5.03 4.69
C GLU A 90 -10.00 6.36 4.54
N LYS A 91 -10.02 7.25 5.55
CA LYS A 91 -9.20 8.48 5.54
C LYS A 91 -7.72 8.16 5.48
N THR A 92 -7.27 7.13 6.18
CA THR A 92 -5.86 6.72 6.19
C THR A 92 -5.47 6.05 4.87
N LEU A 93 -6.35 5.21 4.30
CA LEU A 93 -6.17 4.66 2.96
C LEU A 93 -6.05 5.74 1.89
N LYS A 94 -6.85 6.82 1.98
CA LYS A 94 -6.71 7.99 1.08
C LYS A 94 -5.34 8.66 1.20
N LYS A 95 -4.79 8.77 2.41
CA LYS A 95 -3.42 9.28 2.62
C LYS A 95 -2.37 8.37 2.00
N VAL A 96 -2.54 7.05 2.14
CA VAL A 96 -1.64 6.06 1.53
C VAL A 96 -1.71 6.15 -0.01
N SER A 97 -2.90 6.24 -0.58
CA SER A 97 -3.10 6.40 -2.02
C SER A 97 -2.39 7.65 -2.56
N LYS A 98 -2.53 8.77 -1.85
CA LYS A 98 -1.81 10.02 -2.18
C LYS A 98 -0.29 9.85 -2.09
N PHE A 99 0.22 9.22 -1.04
CA PHE A 99 1.64 8.93 -0.91
C PHE A 99 2.17 8.06 -2.05
N ILE A 100 1.42 7.01 -2.43
CA ILE A 100 1.78 6.14 -3.56
C ILE A 100 1.83 6.94 -4.87
N ALA A 101 0.85 7.81 -5.12
CA ALA A 101 0.85 8.68 -6.29
C ALA A 101 2.08 9.62 -6.31
N GLU A 102 2.43 10.23 -5.18
CA GLU A 102 3.62 11.08 -5.04
C GLU A 102 4.93 10.29 -5.28
N GLN A 103 5.05 9.09 -4.70
CA GLN A 103 6.20 8.20 -4.94
C GLN A 103 6.28 7.77 -6.40
N ASN A 104 5.15 7.48 -7.03
CA ASN A 104 5.11 7.17 -8.45
C ASN A 104 5.63 8.31 -9.31
N GLN A 105 5.17 9.54 -9.08
CA GLN A 105 5.60 10.71 -9.85
C GLN A 105 7.08 11.04 -9.64
N THR A 106 7.58 10.91 -8.41
CA THR A 106 8.94 11.36 -8.05
C THR A 106 10.01 10.30 -8.26
N LEU A 107 9.67 9.02 -8.03
CA LEU A 107 10.65 7.94 -7.94
C LEU A 107 10.43 6.83 -8.97
N TYR A 108 9.23 6.23 -9.01
CA TYR A 108 8.99 4.98 -9.75
C TYR A 108 8.77 5.22 -11.25
N VAL A 109 7.89 6.14 -11.65
CA VAL A 109 7.57 6.40 -13.08
C VAL A 109 8.80 6.84 -13.88
N PRO A 110 9.67 7.74 -13.37
CA PRO A 110 10.93 8.09 -14.06
C PRO A 110 11.88 6.91 -14.27
N ARG A 111 11.72 5.82 -13.52
CA ARG A 111 12.50 4.57 -13.61
C ARG A 111 11.78 3.48 -14.39
N GLY A 112 10.66 3.80 -15.05
CA GLY A 112 9.84 2.83 -15.76
C GLY A 112 9.16 1.82 -14.82
N LEU A 113 8.88 2.22 -13.59
CA LEU A 113 8.16 1.43 -12.61
C LEU A 113 6.85 2.15 -12.22
N MET A 114 5.86 1.39 -11.78
CA MET A 114 4.62 1.94 -11.24
C MET A 114 4.17 1.09 -10.07
N LEU A 115 4.08 1.72 -8.90
CA LEU A 115 3.51 1.13 -7.70
C LEU A 115 1.98 1.20 -7.81
N VAL A 116 1.32 0.05 -7.74
CA VAL A 116 -0.15 -0.02 -7.75
C VAL A 116 -0.64 0.08 -6.32
N ASP A 117 -1.72 0.85 -6.11
CA ASP A 117 -2.33 0.97 -4.79
C ASP A 117 -2.78 -0.42 -4.29
N PRO A 118 -2.24 -0.92 -3.17
CA PRO A 118 -2.60 -2.23 -2.66
C PRO A 118 -4.07 -2.34 -2.24
N VAL A 119 -4.81 -1.22 -2.06
CA VAL A 119 -6.27 -1.23 -1.87
C VAL A 119 -6.97 -1.89 -3.05
N GLU A 120 -6.49 -1.68 -4.28
CA GLU A 120 -7.05 -2.31 -5.50
C GLU A 120 -6.86 -3.83 -5.54
N ARG A 121 -6.01 -4.37 -4.65
CA ARG A 121 -5.76 -5.81 -4.48
C ARG A 121 -6.30 -6.32 -3.15
N GLY A 122 -7.16 -5.55 -2.48
CA GLY A 122 -7.70 -5.90 -1.18
C GLY A 122 -6.63 -6.02 -0.09
N LEU A 123 -5.54 -5.25 -0.22
CA LEU A 123 -4.41 -5.18 0.72
C LEU A 123 -3.63 -6.49 0.91
N ARG A 124 -3.83 -7.45 0.00
CA ARG A 124 -3.21 -8.79 0.05
C ARG A 124 -1.78 -8.79 -0.45
N THR A 125 -1.46 -7.92 -1.39
CA THR A 125 -0.15 -7.81 -2.03
C THR A 125 0.06 -6.39 -2.51
N LEU A 126 1.31 -5.95 -2.49
CA LEU A 126 1.73 -4.71 -3.14
C LEU A 126 2.29 -5.07 -4.53
N GLU A 127 1.68 -4.53 -5.58
CA GLU A 127 2.03 -4.82 -6.97
C GLU A 127 2.89 -3.68 -7.53
N ILE A 128 4.00 -4.04 -8.18
CA ILE A 128 4.90 -3.13 -8.87
C ILE A 128 4.95 -3.54 -10.34
N CYS A 129 4.50 -2.66 -11.20
CA CYS A 129 4.46 -2.84 -12.64
C CYS A 129 5.73 -2.25 -13.27
N VAL A 130 6.42 -3.01 -14.10
CA VAL A 130 7.54 -2.54 -14.92
C VAL A 130 7.00 -2.06 -16.26
N LEU A 131 6.91 -0.74 -16.44
CA LEU A 131 6.33 -0.09 -17.63
C LEU A 131 7.14 -0.32 -18.92
N ASN A 132 8.31 -0.96 -18.83
CA ASN A 132 9.22 -1.12 -19.95
C ASN A 132 9.07 -2.50 -20.60
N GLU A 133 8.22 -2.57 -21.64
CA GLU A 133 8.59 -3.12 -22.96
C GLU A 133 7.71 -2.47 -24.04
N SER A 134 8.34 -1.91 -25.08
CA SER A 134 7.81 -1.27 -26.31
C SER A 134 7.44 0.23 -26.33
N SER A 135 8.44 1.08 -26.57
CA SER A 135 8.37 2.15 -27.60
C SER A 135 9.72 2.24 -28.29
N GLY A 136 10.09 1.12 -28.91
CA GLY A 136 11.29 0.95 -29.72
C GLY A 136 10.93 0.21 -31.00
N ARG A 137 10.17 0.88 -31.88
CA ARG A 137 10.28 0.83 -33.34
C ARG A 137 9.86 2.18 -33.89
#